data_AF-A0A820MLF5-F1
#
_entry.id   AF-A0A820MLF5-F1
#
_cell.length_a   1.000
_cell.length_b   1.000
_cell.length_c   1.000
_cell.angle_alpha   90.00
_cell.angle_beta   90.00
_cell.angle_gamma   90.00
#
_symmetry.space_group_name_H-M   'P 1'
#
loop_
_entity.id
_entity.type
_entity.pdbx_description
1 polymer ?
#
loop_
_entity_poly.entity_id
_entity_poly.type
_entity_poly.pdbx_seq_one_letter_code
_entity_poly.pdbx_strand_id
1 'polypeptide(L)'
;HFLDQLLRPIFDRAARQTTLINGIHFVRRLELYRDIGRLSSTTTFITFDVTDLYTMIPRDGALHILEEFLNKHTRNGRIHSMPIDTIMKMAHLVLNTNCFVFENKYYEQIRGGAMGSPFTMTLANIYMLKWEQSLIEHQKFHNELYGRYIDDVFMTTNLSVDQINLLLDRANGKDENIRISRSIGSTIEFL
;
A
#
# COMPACT_ATOMS: atom_id res chain seq x y z
N HIS A 1 19.35 -2.23 3.84
CA HIS A 1 18.95 -3.28 4.80
C HIS A 1 18.58 -2.71 6.18
N PHE A 2 19.43 -1.89 6.83
CA PHE A 2 19.14 -1.33 8.16
C PHE A 2 17.80 -0.59 8.29
N LEU A 3 17.51 0.37 7.39
CA LEU A 3 16.25 1.12 7.43
C LEU A 3 15.02 0.22 7.30
N ASP A 4 15.09 -0.80 6.46
CA ASP A 4 14.00 -1.76 6.30
C ASP A 4 13.71 -2.52 7.59
N GLN A 5 14.74 -3.05 8.25
CA GLN A 5 14.61 -3.73 9.54
C GLN A 5 13.99 -2.85 10.63
N LEU A 6 14.23 -1.53 10.55
CA LEU A 6 13.69 -0.56 11.49
C LEU A 6 12.21 -0.23 11.21
N LEU A 7 11.87 -0.04 9.93
CA LEU A 7 10.57 0.48 9.50
C LEU A 7 9.53 -0.61 9.28
N ARG A 8 9.94 -1.78 8.76
CA ARG A 8 9.05 -2.87 8.39
C ARG A 8 8.17 -3.36 9.55
N PRO A 9 8.69 -3.58 10.78
CA PRO A 9 7.84 -4.00 11.91
C PRO A 9 6.79 -2.95 12.31
N ILE A 10 7.06 -1.67 12.07
CA ILE A 10 6.11 -0.58 12.34
C ILE A 10 5.01 -0.58 11.29
N PHE A 11 5.39 -0.70 10.01
CA PHE A 11 4.47 -0.88 8.91
C PHE A 11 3.57 -2.11 9.11
N ASP A 12 4.14 -3.29 9.35
CA ASP A 12 3.40 -4.55 9.51
C ASP A 12 2.38 -4.47 10.66
N ARG A 13 2.71 -3.73 11.73
CA ARG A 13 1.77 -3.47 12.83
C ARG A 13 0.66 -2.50 12.43
N ALA A 14 0.98 -1.45 11.67
CA ALA A 14 0.01 -0.46 11.21
C ALA A 14 -0.97 -1.03 10.18
N ALA A 15 -0.48 -1.84 9.24
CA ALA A 15 -1.26 -2.43 8.15
C ALA A 15 -1.83 -3.83 8.46
N ARG A 16 -1.61 -4.37 9.66
CA ARG A 16 -1.98 -5.77 10.02
C ARG A 16 -3.41 -6.16 9.65
N GLN A 17 -4.36 -5.25 9.83
CA GLN A 17 -5.79 -5.52 9.59
C GLN A 17 -6.16 -5.49 8.10
N THR A 18 -5.35 -4.88 7.25
CA THR A 18 -5.59 -4.72 5.82
C THR A 18 -4.69 -5.60 4.97
N THR A 19 -3.56 -6.09 5.50
CA THR A 19 -2.67 -7.00 4.79
C THR A 19 -3.25 -8.42 4.68
N LEU A 20 -3.13 -9.00 3.49
CA LEU A 20 -3.32 -10.41 3.18
C LEU A 20 -1.94 -11.07 3.06
N ILE A 21 -1.79 -12.25 3.64
CA ILE A 21 -0.50 -12.95 3.72
C ILE A 21 -0.34 -13.98 2.60
N ASN A 22 -1.44 -14.64 2.21
CA ASN A 22 -1.51 -15.66 1.17
C ASN A 22 -2.99 -16.03 0.91
N GLY A 23 -3.23 -16.91 -0.07
CA GLY A 23 -4.57 -17.40 -0.41
C GLY A 23 -5.32 -18.04 0.76
N ILE A 24 -4.65 -18.81 1.63
CA ILE A 24 -5.30 -19.44 2.81
C ILE A 24 -5.79 -18.37 3.79
N HIS A 25 -4.96 -17.36 4.07
CA HIS A 25 -5.34 -16.23 4.92
C HIS A 25 -6.50 -15.45 4.31
N PHE A 26 -6.49 -15.26 2.99
CA PHE A 26 -7.57 -14.61 2.26
C PHE A 26 -8.89 -15.39 2.37
N VAL A 27 -8.89 -16.69 2.07
CA VAL A 27 -10.08 -17.56 2.17
C VAL A 27 -10.66 -17.53 3.58
N ARG A 28 -9.82 -17.64 4.62
CA ARG A 28 -10.27 -17.55 6.02
C ARG A 28 -10.95 -16.22 6.34
N ARG A 29 -10.44 -15.10 5.82
CA ARG A 29 -11.09 -13.79 6.01
C ARG A 29 -12.44 -13.73 5.31
N LEU A 30 -12.55 -14.32 4.12
CA LEU A 30 -13.80 -14.38 3.38
C LEU A 30 -14.84 -15.30 4.05
N GLU A 31 -14.40 -16.43 4.61
CA GLU A 31 -15.24 -17.32 5.42
C GLU A 31 -15.77 -16.62 6.66
N LEU A 32 -14.92 -15.91 7.41
CA LEU A 32 -15.35 -15.11 8.56
C LEU A 32 -16.35 -14.03 8.14
N TYR A 33 -16.13 -13.37 7.00
CA TYR A 33 -17.04 -12.37 6.43
C TYR A 33 -18.41 -12.98 6.07
N ARG A 34 -18.42 -14.21 5.54
CA ARG A 34 -19.64 -15.00 5.31
C ARG A 34 -20.34 -15.36 6.63
N ASP A 35 -19.60 -15.85 7.62
CA ASP A 35 -20.16 -16.38 8.87
C ASP A 35 -20.83 -15.30 9.72
N ILE A 36 -20.39 -14.03 9.58
CA ILE A 36 -21.07 -12.86 10.17
C ILE A 36 -22.23 -12.32 9.30
N GLY A 37 -22.63 -13.05 8.26
CA GLY A 37 -23.77 -12.72 7.40
C GLY A 37 -23.54 -11.56 6.42
N ARG A 38 -22.27 -11.24 6.10
CA ARG A 38 -21.94 -10.10 5.23
C ARG A 38 -21.65 -10.47 3.78
N LEU A 39 -21.50 -11.76 3.49
CA LEU A 39 -21.41 -12.28 2.13
C LEU A 39 -22.80 -12.74 1.65
N SER A 40 -23.34 -12.06 0.65
CA SER A 40 -24.63 -12.35 0.03
C SER A 40 -24.49 -12.62 -1.47
N SER A 41 -25.56 -13.11 -2.11
CA SER A 41 -25.61 -13.25 -3.58
C SER A 41 -25.57 -11.92 -4.33
N THR A 42 -25.84 -10.79 -3.65
CA THR A 42 -25.74 -9.44 -4.20
C THR A 42 -24.37 -8.81 -3.98
N THR A 43 -23.48 -9.48 -3.21
CA THR A 43 -22.15 -8.95 -2.94
C THR A 43 -21.33 -8.96 -4.22
N THR A 44 -20.89 -7.77 -4.62
CA THR A 44 -19.97 -7.59 -5.73
C THR A 44 -18.54 -7.58 -5.20
N PHE A 45 -17.65 -8.26 -5.92
CA PHE A 45 -16.23 -8.22 -5.64
C PHE A 45 -15.53 -7.23 -6.56
N ILE A 46 -14.54 -6.56 -6.00
CA ILE A 46 -13.66 -5.63 -6.67
C ILE A 46 -12.24 -6.13 -6.45
N THR A 47 -11.49 -6.24 -7.53
CA THR A 47 -10.04 -6.36 -7.48
C THR A 47 -9.41 -5.22 -8.24
N PHE A 48 -8.24 -4.81 -7.80
CA PHE A 48 -7.37 -4.01 -8.64
C PHE A 48 -5.91 -4.25 -8.34
N ASP A 49 -5.10 -4.14 -9.38
CA ASP A 49 -3.63 -4.14 -9.32
C ASP A 49 -3.13 -2.70 -9.42
N VAL A 50 -2.01 -2.41 -8.75
CA VAL A 50 -1.33 -1.11 -8.79
C VAL A 50 -0.11 -1.19 -9.70
N THR A 51 -0.21 -0.54 -10.86
CA THR A 51 0.82 -0.63 -11.89
C THR A 51 2.11 0.10 -11.48
N ASP A 52 3.26 -0.56 -11.67
CA ASP A 52 4.60 0.02 -11.56
C ASP A 52 4.90 0.74 -10.22
N LEU A 53 4.26 0.30 -9.13
CA LEU A 53 4.28 0.98 -7.84
C LEU A 53 5.70 1.40 -7.41
N TYR A 54 6.63 0.45 -7.35
CA TYR A 54 7.98 0.69 -6.84
C TYR A 54 8.83 1.64 -7.69
N THR A 55 8.49 1.76 -8.98
CA THR A 55 9.20 2.62 -9.94
C THR A 55 8.57 4.00 -10.11
N MET A 56 7.28 4.15 -9.78
CA MET A 56 6.54 5.39 -9.99
C MET A 56 6.47 6.29 -8.77
N ILE A 57 6.74 5.79 -7.56
CA ILE A 57 6.60 6.59 -6.34
C ILE A 57 7.52 7.84 -6.36
N PRO A 58 6.98 9.05 -6.12
CA PRO A 58 7.78 10.26 -6.08
C PRO A 58 8.64 10.28 -4.81
N ARG A 59 9.93 10.62 -4.95
CA ARG A 59 10.88 10.62 -3.82
C ARG A 59 10.45 11.53 -2.68
N ASP A 60 10.21 12.80 -2.99
CA ASP A 60 9.86 13.80 -1.98
C ASP A 60 8.51 13.52 -1.33
N GLY A 61 7.52 13.11 -2.13
CA GLY A 61 6.22 12.69 -1.63
C GLY A 61 6.32 11.48 -0.70
N ALA A 62 7.15 10.51 -1.02
CA ALA A 62 7.37 9.34 -0.19
C ALA A 62 8.10 9.64 1.11
N LEU A 63 9.09 10.53 1.08
CA LEU A 63 9.77 10.99 2.28
C LEU A 63 8.83 11.77 3.20
N HIS A 64 7.99 12.63 2.65
CA HIS A 64 6.98 13.34 3.41
C HIS A 64 5.98 12.37 4.08
N ILE A 65 5.46 11.40 3.32
CA ILE A 65 4.54 10.39 3.87
C ILE A 65 5.23 9.50 4.91
N LEU A 66 6.52 9.17 4.72
CA LEU A 66 7.30 8.43 5.71
C LEU A 66 7.40 9.22 7.02
N GLU A 67 7.69 10.51 6.97
CA GLU A 67 7.76 11.37 8.16
C GLU A 67 6.40 11.43 8.89
N GLU A 68 5.31 11.66 8.16
CA GLU A 68 3.96 11.63 8.73
C GLU A 68 3.65 10.28 9.39
N PHE A 69 3.98 9.18 8.70
CA PHE A 69 3.79 7.82 9.19
C PHE A 69 4.55 7.57 10.49
N LEU A 70 5.82 7.97 10.53
CA LEU A 70 6.66 7.81 11.72
C LEU A 70 6.16 8.64 12.90
N ASN A 71 5.76 9.88 12.67
CA ASN A 71 5.19 10.72 13.71
C ASN A 71 3.88 10.14 14.27
N LYS A 72 3.07 9.49 13.43
CA LYS A 72 1.80 8.85 13.84
C LYS A 72 2.01 7.53 14.60
N HIS A 73 3.01 6.74 14.22
CA HIS A 73 3.15 5.35 14.68
C HIS A 73 4.30 5.11 15.67
N THR A 74 5.04 6.15 16.04
CA THR A 74 6.10 6.09 17.05
C THR A 74 5.76 6.93 18.27
N ARG A 75 6.44 6.67 19.39
CA ARG A 75 6.28 7.44 20.63
C ARG A 75 7.48 8.34 20.82
N ASN A 76 7.23 9.57 21.26
CA ASN A 76 8.27 10.55 21.61
C ASN A 76 9.23 10.89 20.45
N GLY A 77 8.79 10.74 19.19
CA GLY A 77 9.60 11.06 18.01
C GLY A 77 10.83 10.17 17.82
N ARG A 78 10.77 8.91 18.28
CA ARG A 78 11.91 7.98 18.21
C ARG A 78 11.49 6.56 17.86
N ILE A 79 12.39 5.85 17.19
CA ILE A 79 12.33 4.39 17.04
C ILE A 79 13.52 3.81 17.81
N HIS A 80 13.22 3.05 18.87
CA HIS A 80 14.20 2.66 19.88
C HIS A 80 14.97 3.89 20.41
N SER A 81 16.28 3.92 20.25
CA SER A 81 17.16 5.03 20.64
C SER A 81 17.41 6.03 19.52
N MET A 82 16.77 5.92 18.34
CA MET A 82 17.04 6.79 17.20
C MET A 82 15.95 7.86 17.01
N PRO A 83 16.30 9.17 16.90
CA PRO A 83 15.35 10.22 16.54
C PRO A 83 14.83 10.05 15.10
N ILE A 84 13.57 10.42 14.86
CA ILE A 84 12.98 10.42 13.50
C ILE A 84 13.84 11.22 12.52
N ASP A 85 14.35 12.39 12.89
CA ASP A 85 15.21 13.22 12.03
C ASP A 85 16.45 12.47 11.51
N THR A 86 17.00 11.57 12.32
CA THR A 86 18.16 10.75 11.93
C THR A 86 17.74 9.70 10.90
N ILE A 87 16.58 9.08 11.10
CA ILE A 87 15.99 8.10 10.19
C ILE A 87 15.65 8.77 8.85
N MET A 88 15.07 9.97 8.90
CA MET A 88 14.76 10.76 7.71
C MET A 88 16.02 11.13 6.92
N LYS A 89 17.10 11.57 7.59
CA LYS A 89 18.39 11.83 6.91
C LYS A 89 18.95 10.58 6.23
N MET A 90 18.85 9.42 6.87
CA MET A 90 19.27 8.15 6.27
C MET A 90 18.37 7.77 5.07
N ALA A 91 17.06 7.96 5.18
CA ALA A 91 16.11 7.71 4.08
C ALA A 91 16.42 8.60 2.87
N HIS A 92 16.62 9.90 3.09
CA HIS A 92 17.06 10.84 2.05
C HIS A 92 18.35 10.40 1.38
N LEU A 93 19.36 10.00 2.17
CA LEU A 93 20.64 9.54 1.63
C LEU A 93 20.46 8.29 0.75
N VAL A 94 19.68 7.30 1.18
CA VAL A 94 19.44 6.07 0.42
C VAL A 94 18.71 6.35 -0.89
N LEU A 95 17.74 7.28 -0.90
CA LEU A 95 17.03 7.62 -2.14
C LEU A 95 17.90 8.45 -3.10
N ASN A 96 18.75 9.33 -2.59
CA ASN A 96 19.60 10.21 -3.41
C ASN A 96 20.90 9.54 -3.91
N THR A 97 21.28 8.39 -3.35
CA THR A 97 22.48 7.63 -3.79
C THR A 97 22.14 6.50 -4.74
N ASN A 98 20.92 6.52 -5.27
CA ASN A 98 20.39 5.43 -6.06
C ASN A 98 20.79 5.56 -7.55
N CYS A 99 22.00 5.11 -7.84
CA CYS A 99 22.60 5.09 -9.17
C CYS A 99 22.76 3.65 -9.68
N PHE A 100 22.62 3.43 -10.98
CA PHE A 100 22.87 2.14 -11.63
C PHE A 100 23.69 2.31 -12.91
N VAL A 101 24.30 1.21 -13.37
CA VAL A 101 25.06 1.17 -14.61
C VAL A 101 24.28 0.38 -15.66
N PHE A 102 24.08 0.99 -16.83
CA PHE A 102 23.51 0.33 -18.01
C PHE A 102 24.34 0.72 -19.23
N GLU A 103 24.72 -0.25 -20.06
CA GLU A 103 25.58 -0.01 -21.24
C GLU A 103 26.83 0.85 -20.95
N ASN A 104 27.54 0.54 -19.85
CA ASN A 104 28.72 1.29 -19.37
C ASN A 104 28.49 2.79 -19.09
N LYS A 105 27.23 3.22 -18.92
CA LYS A 105 26.85 4.58 -18.51
C LYS A 105 26.24 4.56 -17.13
N TYR A 106 26.54 5.61 -16.36
CA TYR A 106 25.99 5.82 -15.02
C TYR A 106 24.68 6.60 -15.15
N TYR A 107 23.63 6.08 -14.51
CA TYR A 107 22.31 6.69 -14.45
C TYR A 107 21.93 6.91 -13.00
N GLU A 108 21.41 8.10 -12.70
CA GLU A 108 20.71 8.35 -11.46
C GLU A 108 19.23 8.03 -11.70
N GLN A 109 18.65 7.18 -10.85
CA GLN A 109 17.20 7.07 -10.83
C GLN A 109 16.63 8.41 -10.35
N ILE A 110 15.51 8.90 -10.88
CA ILE A 110 14.90 10.17 -10.42
C ILE A 110 13.49 9.97 -9.83
N ARG A 111 12.90 8.79 -10.05
CA ARG A 111 11.59 8.37 -9.56
C ARG A 111 11.64 6.93 -9.04
N GLY A 112 10.83 6.63 -8.03
CA GLY A 112 10.88 5.37 -7.31
C GLY A 112 12.21 5.18 -6.56
N GLY A 113 12.47 3.94 -6.19
CA GLY A 113 13.75 3.51 -5.65
C GLY A 113 14.31 2.30 -6.38
N ALA A 114 15.50 1.85 -5.97
CA ALA A 114 16.20 0.76 -6.62
C ALA A 114 15.31 -0.48 -6.54
N MET A 115 15.06 -1.11 -7.69
CA MET A 115 14.41 -2.42 -7.71
C MET A 115 15.21 -3.39 -6.83
N GLY A 116 14.52 -4.12 -5.96
CA GLY A 116 15.15 -5.05 -5.02
C GLY A 116 15.72 -4.40 -3.76
N SER A 117 15.66 -3.07 -3.59
CA SER A 117 15.98 -2.41 -2.31
C SER A 117 14.89 -2.73 -1.27
N PRO A 118 15.23 -3.40 -0.14
CA PRO A 118 14.24 -3.69 0.91
C PRO A 118 13.60 -2.42 1.48
N PHE A 119 14.39 -1.36 1.61
CA PHE A 119 13.89 -0.07 2.10
C PHE A 119 12.87 0.53 1.13
N THR A 120 13.13 0.48 -0.18
CA THR A 120 12.20 0.99 -1.19
C THR A 120 10.88 0.22 -1.16
N MET A 121 10.92 -1.10 -0.98
CA MET A 121 9.69 -1.89 -0.84
C MET A 121 8.87 -1.46 0.38
N THR A 122 9.51 -1.28 1.54
CA THR A 122 8.81 -0.83 2.75
C THR A 122 8.29 0.59 2.61
N LEU A 123 9.05 1.49 1.98
CA LEU A 123 8.63 2.86 1.71
C LEU A 123 7.41 2.89 0.77
N ALA A 124 7.41 2.08 -0.28
CA ALA A 124 6.28 1.95 -1.20
C ALA A 124 5.02 1.44 -0.51
N ASN A 125 5.17 0.47 0.38
CA ASN A 125 4.06 -0.03 1.18
C ASN A 125 3.49 1.02 2.14
N ILE A 126 4.34 1.86 2.75
CA ILE A 126 3.91 3.00 3.58
C ILE A 126 3.18 4.05 2.73
N TYR A 127 3.70 4.34 1.54
CA TYR A 127 3.07 5.24 0.57
C TYR A 127 1.66 4.76 0.20
N MET A 128 1.53 3.47 -0.15
CA MET A 128 0.25 2.84 -0.46
C MET A 128 -0.71 2.89 0.71
N LEU A 129 -0.27 2.60 1.93
CA LEU A 129 -1.14 2.66 3.10
C LEU A 129 -1.78 4.06 3.27
N LYS A 130 -1.06 5.13 2.96
CA LYS A 130 -1.60 6.49 2.96
C LYS A 130 -2.63 6.70 1.85
N TRP A 131 -2.35 6.25 0.62
CA TRP A 131 -3.26 6.39 -0.52
C TRP A 131 -4.56 5.58 -0.33
N GLU A 132 -4.45 4.35 0.19
CA GLU A 132 -5.56 3.43 0.43
C GLU A 132 -6.45 3.85 1.60
N GLN A 133 -5.99 4.78 2.45
CA GLN A 133 -6.64 5.12 3.72
C GLN A 133 -8.13 5.42 3.57
N SER A 134 -8.53 6.14 2.52
CA SER A 134 -9.95 6.43 2.28
C SER A 134 -10.78 5.23 1.87
N LEU A 135 -10.18 4.27 1.14
CA LEU A 135 -10.85 3.03 0.76
C LEU A 135 -11.00 2.16 2.01
N ILE A 136 -9.94 2.04 2.81
CA ILE A 136 -9.98 1.32 4.08
C ILE A 136 -11.06 1.90 5.01
N GLU A 137 -11.16 3.23 5.11
CA GLU A 137 -12.19 3.91 5.90
C GLU A 137 -13.60 3.70 5.36
N HIS A 138 -13.78 3.76 4.03
CA HIS A 138 -15.05 3.47 3.38
C HIS A 138 -15.51 2.04 3.69
N GLN A 139 -14.66 1.05 3.50
CA GLN A 139 -14.96 -0.36 3.77
C GLN A 139 -15.28 -0.57 5.25
N LYS A 140 -14.51 0.05 6.15
CA LYS A 140 -14.80 -0.02 7.58
C LYS A 140 -16.16 0.59 7.93
N PHE A 141 -16.52 1.72 7.33
CA PHE A 141 -17.81 2.38 7.55
C PHE A 141 -18.98 1.52 7.07
N HIS A 142 -18.84 0.86 5.92
CA HIS A 142 -19.86 -0.03 5.37
C HIS A 142 -19.83 -1.46 5.94
N ASN A 143 -18.86 -1.77 6.80
CA ASN A 143 -18.56 -3.12 7.28
C ASN A 143 -18.32 -4.11 6.14
N GLU A 144 -17.57 -3.66 5.14
CA GLU A 144 -17.16 -4.42 3.97
C GLU A 144 -15.71 -4.88 4.12
N LEU A 145 -15.36 -5.97 3.43
CA LEU A 145 -14.01 -6.54 3.46
C LEU A 145 -13.06 -5.70 2.59
N TYR A 146 -11.88 -5.43 3.13
CA TYR A 146 -10.72 -4.88 2.44
C TYR A 146 -9.50 -5.78 2.73
N GLY A 147 -8.73 -6.08 1.69
CA GLY A 147 -7.47 -6.81 1.83
C GLY A 147 -6.48 -6.46 0.73
N ARG A 148 -5.21 -6.27 1.06
CA ARG A 148 -4.13 -6.10 0.08
C ARG A 148 -3.09 -7.20 0.20
N TYR A 149 -2.75 -7.84 -0.92
CA TYR A 149 -1.62 -8.74 -1.07
C TYR A 149 -0.61 -8.14 -2.03
N ILE A 150 0.52 -7.63 -1.52
CA ILE A 150 1.54 -6.94 -2.34
C ILE A 150 0.86 -5.86 -3.20
N ASP A 151 0.80 -5.99 -4.52
CA ASP A 151 0.25 -4.97 -5.41
C ASP A 151 -1.24 -5.20 -5.74
N ASP A 152 -1.79 -6.37 -5.35
CA ASP A 152 -3.18 -6.74 -5.55
C ASP A 152 -4.07 -6.34 -4.36
N VAL A 153 -5.17 -5.65 -4.64
CA VAL A 153 -6.19 -5.29 -3.65
C VAL A 153 -7.49 -6.03 -3.95
N PHE A 154 -8.15 -6.47 -2.90
CA PHE A 154 -9.47 -7.09 -2.90
C PHE A 154 -10.42 -6.30 -2.00
N MET A 155 -11.62 -6.04 -2.49
CA MET A 155 -12.70 -5.40 -1.75
C MET A 155 -14.04 -6.08 -2.05
N THR A 156 -14.95 -6.06 -1.09
CA THR A 156 -16.37 -6.42 -1.30
C THR A 156 -17.22 -5.17 -1.28
N THR A 157 -18.33 -5.15 -2.01
CA THR A 157 -19.34 -4.11 -1.83
C THR A 157 -20.73 -4.52 -2.29
N ASN A 158 -21.75 -3.81 -1.81
CA ASN A 158 -23.13 -3.91 -2.32
C ASN A 158 -23.59 -2.65 -3.09
N LEU A 159 -22.65 -1.77 -3.44
CA LEU A 159 -22.92 -0.59 -4.28
C LEU A 159 -23.27 -0.97 -5.72
N SER A 160 -23.93 -0.06 -6.44
CA SER A 160 -24.14 -0.22 -7.88
C SER A 160 -22.81 -0.08 -8.64
N VAL A 161 -22.72 -0.67 -9.84
CA VAL A 161 -21.52 -0.59 -10.68
C VAL A 161 -21.08 0.86 -10.92
N ASP A 162 -22.01 1.79 -11.12
CA ASP A 162 -21.70 3.22 -11.30
C ASP A 162 -21.08 3.85 -10.05
N GLN A 163 -21.57 3.49 -8.87
CA GLN A 163 -21.01 3.96 -7.59
C GLN A 163 -19.62 3.38 -7.35
N ILE A 164 -19.40 2.11 -7.72
CA ILE A 164 -18.09 1.46 -7.65
C ILE A 164 -17.10 2.18 -8.56
N ASN A 165 -17.48 2.43 -9.82
CA ASN A 165 -16.63 3.13 -10.77
C ASN A 165 -16.27 4.53 -10.27
N LEU A 166 -17.25 5.28 -9.76
CA LEU A 166 -17.02 6.60 -9.18
C LEU A 166 -16.07 6.57 -7.98
N LEU A 167 -16.19 5.57 -7.10
CA LEU A 167 -15.29 5.38 -5.95
C LEU A 167 -13.85 5.14 -6.42
N LEU A 168 -13.67 4.23 -7.38
CA LEU A 168 -12.36 3.84 -7.88
C LEU A 168 -11.73 4.93 -8.76
N ASP A 169 -12.53 5.67 -9.53
CA ASP A 169 -12.06 6.84 -10.30
C ASP A 169 -11.56 7.94 -9.37
N ARG A 170 -12.30 8.21 -8.28
CA ARG A 170 -11.86 9.16 -7.25
C ARG A 170 -10.58 8.69 -6.57
N ALA A 171 -10.40 7.40 -6.31
CA ALA A 171 -9.17 6.87 -5.75
C ALA A 171 -7.99 7.04 -6.73
N ASN A 172 -8.19 6.63 -7.99
CA ASN A 172 -7.18 6.73 -9.06
C ASN A 172 -6.79 8.19 -9.37
N GLY A 173 -7.69 9.15 -9.17
CA GLY A 173 -7.43 10.58 -9.36
C GLY A 173 -6.73 11.30 -8.20
N LYS A 174 -6.46 10.63 -7.06
CA LYS A 174 -5.83 11.27 -5.90
C LYS A 174 -4.34 11.53 -6.05
N ASP A 175 -3.68 10.72 -6.86
CA ASP A 175 -2.25 10.71 -6.99
C ASP A 175 -1.88 10.34 -8.42
N GLU A 176 -1.22 11.28 -9.11
CA GLU A 176 -0.78 11.09 -10.48
C GLU A 176 0.24 9.95 -10.66
N ASN A 177 0.87 9.52 -9.56
CA ASN A 177 1.89 8.47 -9.56
C ASN A 177 1.30 7.08 -9.28
N ILE A 178 0.00 6.98 -8.97
CA ILE A 178 -0.68 5.71 -8.76
C ILE A 178 -1.66 5.50 -9.91
N ARG A 179 -1.60 4.30 -10.50
CA ARG A 179 -2.53 3.86 -11.52
C ARG A 179 -3.05 2.49 -11.13
N ILE A 180 -4.37 2.33 -11.17
CA ILE A 180 -5.03 1.06 -10.86
C ILE A 180 -5.64 0.43 -12.12
N SER A 181 -5.47 -0.88 -12.25
CA SER A 181 -6.19 -1.72 -13.22
C SER A 181 -7.22 -2.54 -12.45
N ARG A 182 -8.52 -2.36 -12.75
CA ARG A 182 -9.62 -2.87 -11.92
C ARG A 182 -10.46 -3.94 -12.62
N SER A 183 -10.95 -4.91 -11.85
CA SER A 183 -11.95 -5.90 -12.26
C SER A 183 -13.09 -5.94 -11.24
N ILE A 184 -14.33 -6.00 -11.73
CA ILE A 184 -15.54 -5.93 -10.91
C ILE A 184 -16.48 -7.06 -11.33
N GLY A 185 -16.96 -7.86 -10.39
CA GLY A 185 -17.90 -8.93 -10.70
C GLY A 185 -18.35 -9.74 -9.48
N SER A 186 -19.30 -10.63 -9.68
CA SER A 186 -19.68 -11.66 -8.69
C SER A 186 -18.69 -12.84 -8.66
N THR A 187 -17.76 -12.88 -9.61
CA THR A 187 -16.66 -13.84 -9.71
C THR A 187 -15.45 -13.09 -10.24
N ILE A 188 -14.28 -13.34 -9.65
CA ILE A 188 -13.02 -12.66 -9.95
C ILE A 188 -11.86 -13.65 -9.76
N GLU A 189 -10.76 -13.39 -10.45
CA GLU A 189 -9.48 -14.04 -10.19
C GLU A 189 -8.69 -13.18 -9.19
N PHE A 190 -8.26 -13.78 -8.08
CA PHE A 190 -7.47 -13.10 -7.05
C PHE A 190 -6.65 -14.15 -6.29
N LEU A 191 -5.32 -14.02 -6.35
CA LEU A 191 -4.31 -14.93 -5.78
C LEU A 191 -4.28 -16.35 -6.35
#